data_AF-A0A7W7I260-F1
#
_entry.id   AF-A0A7W7I260-F1
#
_cell.length_a   1.000
_cell.length_b   1.000
_cell.length_c   1.000
_cell.angle_alpha   90.00
_cell.angle_beta   90.00
_cell.angle_gamma   90.00
#
_symmetry.space_group_name_H-M   'P 1'
#
loop_
_entity.id
_entity.type
_entity.pdbx_description
1 polymer ?
#
loop_
_entity_poly.entity_id
_entity_poly.type
_entity_poly.pdbx_seq_one_letter_code
_entity_poly.pdbx_strand_id
1 'polypeptide(L)'
;MEREARLRPSTDADMSQQSPASSGQVARVGVIADARGGRGPAVQCLRCGQAEFLTRVPVIYRDGRVEVSVRGQAFGTATGVVPIRARAVRVTPLARMLAPPRRPRSAAVPAISLGVVGFFFLVVLNIGVASEGGFGVWPAAMALLVLGALCGAMVWSRRRSTRATGRDVGRARWLWDRCWYCHRCGYVSLLVPTVVSQLLPAADLAASLFETAGRLQWQPAPGRVDSAAGKAR
;
A
#
# COMPACT_ATOMS: atom_id res chain seq x y z
N MET A 1 -31.55 46.25 27.69
CA MET A 1 -30.52 45.81 26.73
C MET A 1 -29.82 44.59 27.33
N GLU A 2 -30.45 43.41 27.31
CA GLU A 2 -29.90 42.21 27.94
C GLU A 2 -30.61 40.97 27.38
N ARG A 3 -29.97 40.29 26.41
CA ARG A 3 -30.24 38.90 26.05
C ARG A 3 -28.97 38.29 25.44
N GLU A 4 -28.00 37.98 26.31
CA GLU A 4 -26.93 37.03 25.99
C GLU A 4 -27.46 35.60 26.16
N ALA A 5 -27.81 34.98 25.04
CA ALA A 5 -28.15 33.56 24.98
C ALA A 5 -26.87 32.71 25.04
N ARG A 6 -26.54 32.21 26.23
CA ARG A 6 -25.48 31.21 26.45
C ARG A 6 -25.93 29.84 25.92
N LEU A 7 -25.50 29.49 24.72
CA LEU A 7 -25.47 28.12 24.23
C LEU A 7 -24.30 27.38 24.89
N ARG A 8 -24.60 26.53 25.87
CA ARG A 8 -23.65 25.53 26.39
C ARG A 8 -23.65 24.32 25.43
N PRO A 9 -22.50 23.85 24.95
CA PRO A 9 -22.41 22.54 24.32
C PRO A 9 -22.47 21.43 25.38
N SER A 10 -23.50 20.58 25.29
CA SER A 10 -23.62 19.31 26.01
C SER A 10 -22.41 18.45 25.68
N THR A 11 -21.68 18.04 26.72
CA THR A 11 -20.52 17.15 26.68
C THR A 11 -20.95 15.78 27.17
N ASP A 12 -22.01 15.23 26.56
CA ASP A 12 -22.47 13.86 26.81
C ASP A 12 -22.28 13.03 25.55
N ALA A 13 -21.08 12.49 25.40
CA ALA A 13 -20.83 11.36 24.51
C ALA A 13 -19.90 10.39 25.23
N ASP A 14 -20.50 9.74 26.21
CA ASP A 14 -20.05 8.53 26.88
C ASP A 14 -19.89 7.40 25.84
N MET A 15 -18.78 7.44 25.11
CA MET A 15 -18.44 6.41 24.12
C MET A 15 -17.61 5.32 24.80
N SER A 16 -18.29 4.59 25.68
CA SER A 16 -18.29 3.12 25.76
C SER A 16 -17.00 2.46 25.25
N GLN A 17 -16.04 2.32 26.16
CA GLN A 17 -14.92 1.38 26.05
C GLN A 17 -15.47 -0.06 26.04
N GLN A 18 -15.89 -0.55 24.87
CA GLN A 18 -16.09 -1.98 24.67
C GLN A 18 -14.74 -2.62 24.33
N SER A 19 -14.09 -3.18 25.35
CA SER A 19 -13.01 -4.16 25.21
C SER A 19 -13.55 -5.44 24.57
N PRO A 20 -13.03 -5.89 23.42
CA PRO A 20 -13.21 -7.27 22.98
C PRO A 20 -12.09 -8.13 23.56
N ALA A 21 -12.26 -8.54 24.82
CA ALA A 21 -11.72 -9.81 25.27
C ALA A 21 -12.57 -10.91 24.62
N SER A 22 -12.16 -11.42 23.46
CA SER A 22 -12.66 -12.71 22.98
C SER A 22 -11.47 -13.59 22.63
N SER A 23 -11.12 -14.40 23.63
CA SER A 23 -10.45 -15.69 23.57
C SER A 23 -10.38 -16.28 22.16
N GLY A 24 -9.16 -16.68 21.78
CA GLY A 24 -8.85 -17.36 20.53
C GLY A 24 -9.52 -18.73 20.41
N GLN A 25 -10.83 -18.73 20.17
CA GLN A 25 -11.53 -19.87 19.63
C GLN A 25 -11.16 -19.92 18.15
N VAL A 26 -10.14 -20.72 17.82
CA VAL A 26 -9.84 -21.11 16.45
C VAL A 26 -11.00 -21.99 15.99
N ALA A 27 -12.10 -21.35 15.58
CA ALA A 27 -13.21 -22.02 14.94
C ALA A 27 -12.64 -22.69 13.68
N ARG A 28 -12.50 -24.02 13.73
CA ARG A 28 -12.22 -24.83 12.55
C ARG A 28 -13.43 -24.71 11.65
N VAL A 29 -13.41 -23.72 10.77
CA VAL A 29 -14.37 -23.59 9.68
C VAL A 29 -14.13 -24.76 8.75
N GLY A 30 -14.99 -25.77 8.89
CA GLY A 30 -15.08 -26.85 7.92
C GLY A 30 -15.46 -26.24 6.59
N VAL A 31 -14.53 -26.26 5.63
CA VAL A 31 -14.85 -25.99 4.23
C VAL A 31 -15.74 -27.16 3.80
N ILE A 32 -17.06 -26.97 3.85
CA ILE A 32 -18.01 -27.94 3.31
C ILE A 32 -17.84 -27.87 1.79
N ALA A 33 -17.02 -28.77 1.25
CA ALA A 33 -16.88 -28.96 -0.17
C ALA A 33 -18.20 -29.56 -0.67
N ASP A 34 -19.05 -28.71 -1.24
CA ASP A 34 -20.32 -29.13 -1.81
C ASP A 34 -20.03 -29.94 -3.08
N ALA A 35 -20.13 -31.28 -2.98
CA ALA A 35 -19.69 -32.23 -4.01
C ALA A 35 -20.61 -32.28 -5.25
N ARG A 36 -21.64 -31.44 -5.33
CA ARG A 36 -22.61 -31.44 -6.44
C ARG A 36 -22.63 -30.11 -7.19
N GLY A 37 -21.84 -30.05 -8.26
CA GLY A 37 -22.13 -29.21 -9.43
C GLY A 37 -21.69 -27.75 -9.36
N GLY A 38 -20.45 -27.48 -9.76
CA GLY A 38 -20.02 -26.23 -10.40
C GLY A 38 -20.06 -24.92 -9.59
N ARG A 39 -20.70 -24.88 -8.42
CA ARG A 39 -20.64 -23.74 -7.50
C ARG A 39 -19.34 -23.85 -6.71
N GLY A 40 -18.51 -22.81 -6.79
CA GLY A 40 -17.33 -22.70 -5.95
C GLY A 40 -17.67 -22.86 -4.47
N PRO A 41 -16.69 -23.12 -3.60
CA PRO A 41 -16.92 -23.35 -2.17
C PRO A 41 -17.83 -22.27 -1.60
N ALA A 42 -18.88 -22.67 -0.88
CA ALA A 42 -19.84 -21.74 -0.28
C ALA A 42 -19.11 -20.91 0.78
N VAL A 43 -18.66 -19.72 0.38
CA VAL A 43 -17.99 -18.78 1.27
C VAL A 43 -19.02 -18.14 2.17
N GLN A 44 -18.89 -18.34 3.48
CA GLN A 44 -19.75 -17.73 4.50
C GLN A 44 -18.97 -16.71 5.32
N CYS A 45 -19.66 -15.69 5.82
CA CYS A 45 -19.03 -14.66 6.64
C CYS A 45 -18.63 -15.26 7.98
N LEU A 46 -17.36 -15.15 8.36
CA LEU A 46 -16.86 -15.72 9.61
C LEU A 46 -17.48 -15.08 10.87
N ARG A 47 -18.07 -13.87 10.75
CA ARG A 47 -18.70 -13.16 11.88
C ARG A 47 -20.19 -13.45 12.03
N CYS A 48 -20.95 -13.42 10.92
CA CYS A 48 -22.42 -13.55 10.96
C CYS A 48 -22.98 -14.78 10.25
N GLY A 49 -22.12 -15.61 9.64
CA GLY A 49 -22.50 -16.83 8.89
C GLY A 49 -23.19 -16.57 7.54
N GLN A 50 -23.56 -15.33 7.21
CA GLN A 50 -24.35 -15.05 6.01
C GLN A 50 -23.46 -14.96 4.76
N ALA A 51 -23.84 -15.70 3.70
CA ALA A 51 -23.16 -15.69 2.40
C ALA A 51 -23.64 -14.56 1.47
N GLU A 52 -24.90 -14.14 1.59
CA GLU A 52 -25.54 -13.17 0.67
C GLU A 52 -24.92 -11.77 0.74
N PHE A 53 -24.35 -11.40 1.88
CA PHE A 53 -23.75 -10.09 2.10
C PHE A 53 -22.25 -10.04 1.81
N LEU A 54 -21.67 -11.11 1.26
CA LEU A 54 -20.25 -11.20 0.96
C LEU A 54 -19.96 -10.81 -0.49
N THR A 55 -19.14 -9.79 -0.65
CA THR A 55 -18.64 -9.35 -1.94
C THR A 55 -17.13 -9.44 -1.95
N ARG A 56 -16.53 -9.86 -3.07
CA ARG A 56 -15.07 -9.86 -3.20
C ARG A 56 -14.52 -8.44 -3.06
N VAL A 57 -13.49 -8.28 -2.22
CA VAL A 57 -12.84 -6.98 -1.97
C VAL A 57 -12.37 -6.29 -3.27
N PRO A 58 -11.74 -7.00 -4.24
CA PRO A 58 -11.35 -6.38 -5.49
C PRO A 58 -12.50 -5.79 -6.31
N VAL A 59 -13.71 -6.36 -6.20
CA VAL A 59 -14.89 -5.87 -6.91
C VAL A 59 -15.33 -4.55 -6.29
N ILE A 60 -15.51 -4.50 -4.96
CA ILE A 60 -15.86 -3.27 -4.24
C ILE A 60 -14.84 -2.16 -4.48
N TYR A 61 -13.54 -2.49 -4.49
CA TYR A 61 -12.49 -1.51 -4.74
C TYR A 61 -12.56 -0.93 -6.16
N ARG A 62 -12.86 -1.76 -7.17
CA ARG A 62 -13.02 -1.32 -8.56
C ARG A 62 -14.28 -0.48 -8.71
N ASP A 63 -15.39 -0.91 -8.13
CA ASP A 63 -16.68 -0.22 -8.21
C ASP A 63 -16.66 1.12 -7.47
N GLY A 64 -15.96 1.18 -6.34
CA GLY A 64 -15.77 2.42 -5.58
C GLY A 64 -14.74 3.38 -6.20
N ARG A 65 -14.14 3.03 -7.35
CA ARG A 65 -13.20 3.88 -8.08
C ARG A 65 -13.89 4.45 -9.32
N VAL A 66 -14.41 5.66 -9.18
CA VAL A 66 -15.03 6.39 -10.29
C VAL A 66 -14.00 7.32 -10.90
N GLU A 67 -13.73 7.12 -12.18
CA GLU A 67 -12.88 7.99 -12.94
C GLU A 67 -13.72 9.06 -13.63
N VAL A 68 -13.41 10.32 -13.32
CA VAL A 68 -14.06 11.48 -13.90
C VAL A 68 -13.05 12.21 -14.78
N SER A 69 -13.24 12.14 -16.10
CA SER A 69 -12.50 12.97 -17.04
C SER A 69 -13.21 14.33 -17.16
N VAL A 70 -12.55 15.38 -16.72
CA VAL A 70 -13.03 16.76 -16.86
C VAL A 70 -12.31 17.37 -18.07
N ARG A 71 -13.10 17.83 -19.04
CA ARG A 71 -12.60 18.68 -20.13
C ARG A 71 -12.98 20.12 -19.81
N GLY A 72 -11.98 20.99 -19.77
CA GLY A 72 -12.16 22.41 -19.54
C GLY A 72 -11.37 23.23 -20.56
N GLN A 73 -11.59 24.53 -20.55
CA GLN A 73 -10.82 25.50 -21.31
C GLN A 73 -10.22 26.48 -20.29
N ALA A 74 -8.93 26.74 -20.39
CA ALA A 74 -8.31 27.86 -19.68
C ALA A 74 -8.03 28.99 -20.66
N PHE A 75 -8.35 30.20 -20.22
CA PHE A 75 -7.98 31.42 -20.91
C PHE A 75 -6.57 31.79 -20.46
N GLY A 76 -5.61 31.69 -21.38
CA GLY A 76 -4.26 32.22 -21.17
C GLY A 76 -4.28 33.75 -21.27
N THR A 77 -3.29 34.41 -20.67
CA THR A 77 -3.12 35.87 -20.73
C THR A 77 -2.85 36.41 -22.14
N ALA A 78 -2.43 35.54 -23.07
CA ALA A 78 -2.20 35.87 -24.47
C ALA A 78 -3.26 35.21 -25.36
N THR A 79 -4.51 35.71 -25.32
CA THR A 79 -5.66 35.47 -26.24
C THR A 79 -5.97 34.04 -26.72
N GLY A 80 -5.25 33.03 -26.24
CA GLY A 80 -5.34 31.64 -26.65
C GLY A 80 -6.17 30.83 -25.66
N VAL A 81 -7.16 30.11 -26.19
CA VAL A 81 -7.92 29.12 -25.44
C VAL A 81 -7.14 27.81 -25.47
N VAL A 82 -6.57 27.41 -24.32
CA VAL A 82 -5.86 26.13 -24.20
C VAL A 82 -6.85 25.08 -23.66
N PRO A 83 -7.13 23.99 -24.41
CA PRO A 83 -7.97 22.92 -23.91
C PRO A 83 -7.24 22.18 -22.79
N ILE A 84 -7.82 22.18 -21.59
CA ILE A 84 -7.31 21.41 -20.45
C ILE A 84 -8.08 20.09 -20.37
N ARG A 85 -7.35 18.98 -20.32
CA ARG A 85 -7.90 17.67 -19.98
C ARG A 85 -7.38 17.27 -18.60
N ALA A 86 -8.26 17.24 -17.62
CA ALA A 86 -7.95 16.74 -16.29
C ALA A 86 -8.61 15.38 -16.07
N ARG A 87 -7.88 14.45 -15.46
CA ARG A 87 -8.38 13.13 -15.06
C ARG A 87 -8.38 13.08 -13.55
N ALA A 88 -9.57 13.14 -12.95
CA ALA A 88 -9.75 12.99 -11.52
C ALA A 88 -10.26 11.58 -11.21
N VAL A 89 -9.66 10.91 -10.23
CA VAL A 89 -10.14 9.62 -9.75
C VAL A 89 -10.75 9.84 -8.38
N ARG A 90 -12.07 9.73 -8.27
CA ARG A 90 -12.75 9.72 -6.99
C ARG A 90 -12.77 8.28 -6.47
N VAL A 91 -12.34 8.11 -5.23
CA VAL A 91 -12.36 6.81 -4.55
C VAL A 91 -13.26 6.96 -3.33
N THR A 92 -14.28 6.12 -3.23
CA THR A 92 -15.19 6.12 -2.08
C THR A 92 -14.42 5.82 -0.79
N PRO A 93 -14.91 6.29 0.38
CA PRO A 93 -14.25 6.02 1.66
C PRO A 93 -14.05 4.52 1.90
N LEU A 94 -15.05 3.70 1.55
CA LEU A 94 -14.98 2.25 1.65
C LEU A 94 -13.90 1.65 0.75
N ALA A 95 -13.84 2.05 -0.52
CA ALA A 95 -12.77 1.59 -1.42
C ALA A 95 -11.38 2.08 -0.97
N ARG A 96 -11.29 3.20 -0.26
CA ARG A 96 -10.02 3.68 0.28
C ARG A 96 -9.52 2.81 1.43
N MET A 97 -10.42 2.38 2.32
CA MET A 97 -10.11 1.42 3.40
C MET A 97 -9.72 0.05 2.83
N LEU A 98 -10.42 -0.39 1.78
CA LEU A 98 -10.17 -1.66 1.10
C LEU A 98 -9.07 -1.58 0.02
N ALA A 99 -8.25 -0.53 0.02
CA ALA A 99 -7.26 -0.32 -1.03
C ALA A 99 -6.25 -1.49 -1.10
N PRO A 100 -5.82 -1.90 -2.30
CA PRO A 100 -4.82 -2.94 -2.44
C PRO A 100 -3.50 -2.47 -1.80
N PRO A 101 -2.73 -3.38 -1.19
CA PRO A 101 -1.43 -3.04 -0.63
C PRO A 101 -0.54 -2.44 -1.74
N ARG A 102 -0.08 -1.20 -1.51
CA ARG A 102 0.75 -0.45 -2.45
C ARG A 102 2.21 -0.53 -2.00
N ARG A 103 3.13 -0.55 -2.97
CA ARG A 103 4.55 -0.33 -2.66
C ARG A 103 4.68 1.06 -2.04
N PRO A 104 5.42 1.22 -0.92
CA PRO A 104 5.75 2.54 -0.43
C PRO A 104 6.46 3.32 -1.56
N ARG A 105 5.99 4.54 -1.84
CA ARG A 105 6.48 5.40 -2.94
C ARG A 105 7.90 5.96 -2.70
N SER A 106 8.70 5.33 -1.85
CA SER A 106 9.97 5.86 -1.34
C SER A 106 11.15 5.76 -2.30
N ALA A 107 10.93 5.50 -3.59
CA ALA A 107 12.01 5.47 -4.57
C ALA A 107 12.51 6.87 -5.00
N ALA A 108 11.70 7.92 -4.82
CA ALA A 108 12.10 9.28 -5.23
C ALA A 108 13.10 9.93 -4.26
N VAL A 109 12.93 9.70 -2.95
CA VAL A 109 13.80 10.27 -1.90
C VAL A 109 15.30 9.94 -2.10
N PRO A 110 15.72 8.69 -2.39
CA PRO A 110 17.13 8.39 -2.58
C PRO A 110 17.72 8.96 -3.88
N ALA A 111 16.90 9.13 -4.93
CA ALA A 111 17.36 9.73 -6.18
C ALA A 111 17.68 11.21 -5.98
N ILE A 112 16.83 11.93 -5.24
CA ILE A 112 17.05 13.35 -4.91
C ILE A 112 18.30 13.50 -4.04
N SER A 113 18.47 12.68 -3.01
CA SER A 113 19.67 12.77 -2.15
C SER A 113 20.97 12.50 -2.92
N LEU A 114 20.98 11.54 -3.85
CA LEU A 114 22.13 11.30 -4.73
C LEU A 114 22.42 12.48 -5.65
N GLY A 115 21.38 13.10 -6.21
CA GLY A 115 21.52 14.29 -7.06
C GLY A 115 22.13 15.47 -6.31
N VAL A 116 21.68 15.73 -5.08
CA VAL A 116 22.22 16.82 -4.23
C VAL A 116 23.69 16.57 -3.89
N VAL A 117 24.05 15.34 -3.50
CA VAL A 117 25.44 14.99 -3.18
C VAL A 117 26.34 15.08 -4.40
N GLY A 118 25.89 14.59 -5.56
CA GLY A 118 26.63 14.71 -6.82
C GLY A 118 26.81 16.16 -7.29
N PHE A 119 25.79 17.00 -7.08
CA PHE A 119 25.88 18.44 -7.37
C PHE A 119 26.91 19.13 -6.48
N PHE A 120 26.88 18.90 -5.16
CA PHE A 120 27.87 19.44 -4.23
C PHE A 120 29.29 18.96 -4.57
N PHE A 121 29.46 17.69 -4.96
CA PHE A 121 30.74 17.16 -5.43
C PHE A 121 31.31 17.93 -6.62
N LEU A 122 30.47 18.20 -7.63
CA LEU A 122 30.86 18.98 -8.82
C LEU A 122 31.23 20.42 -8.48
N VAL A 123 30.49 21.06 -7.57
CA VAL A 123 30.79 22.44 -7.12
C VAL A 123 32.14 22.49 -6.40
N VAL A 124 32.42 21.54 -5.48
CA VAL A 124 33.70 21.49 -4.75
C VAL A 124 34.87 21.21 -5.70
N LEU A 125 34.69 20.32 -6.69
CA LEU A 125 35.71 20.07 -7.71
C LEU A 125 36.01 21.32 -8.54
N ASN A 126 34.99 22.06 -8.97
CA ASN A 126 35.18 23.29 -9.75
C ASN A 126 35.95 24.36 -8.95
N ILE A 127 35.62 24.54 -7.67
CA ILE A 127 36.30 25.51 -6.80
C ILE A 127 37.76 25.08 -6.56
N GLY A 128 37.99 23.78 -6.31
CA GLY A 128 39.34 23.25 -6.06
C GLY A 128 40.28 23.34 -7.26
N VAL A 129 39.77 23.16 -8.49
CA VAL A 129 40.56 23.33 -9.73
C VAL A 129 40.94 24.80 -9.96
N ALA A 130 40.09 25.73 -9.52
CA ALA A 130 40.36 27.17 -9.65
C ALA A 130 41.37 27.71 -8.61
N SER A 131 41.64 26.97 -7.53
CA SER A 131 42.58 27.41 -6.49
C SER A 131 43.97 26.80 -6.69
N GLU A 132 44.98 27.64 -6.93
CA GLU A 132 46.39 27.22 -7.13
C GLU A 132 47.07 26.70 -5.83
N GLY A 133 46.37 26.74 -4.68
CA GLY A 133 46.86 26.25 -3.39
C GLY A 133 46.50 24.78 -3.11
N GLY A 134 47.34 23.85 -3.58
CA GLY A 134 47.09 22.39 -3.59
C GLY A 134 46.89 21.66 -2.24
N PHE A 135 46.94 22.33 -1.08
CA PHE A 135 46.84 21.67 0.23
C PHE A 135 45.41 21.43 0.74
N GLY A 136 44.39 22.11 0.19
CA GLY A 136 43.00 21.98 0.65
C GLY A 136 42.18 20.88 -0.06
N VAL A 137 42.64 20.40 -1.21
CA VAL A 137 41.83 19.56 -2.12
C VAL A 137 41.73 18.11 -1.65
N TRP A 138 42.79 17.60 -1.02
CA TRP A 138 42.87 16.20 -0.58
C TRP A 138 41.86 15.82 0.53
N PRO A 139 41.74 16.59 1.64
CA PRO A 139 40.72 16.30 2.65
C PRO A 139 39.29 16.47 2.12
N ALA A 140 39.05 17.43 1.21
CA ALA A 140 37.77 17.60 0.56
C ALA A 140 37.41 16.38 -0.32
N ALA A 141 38.36 15.86 -1.09
CA ALA A 141 38.18 14.65 -1.89
C ALA A 141 37.87 13.42 -1.02
N MET A 142 38.57 13.24 0.11
CA MET A 142 38.31 12.14 1.05
C MET A 142 36.94 12.25 1.71
N ALA A 143 36.53 13.44 2.17
CA ALA A 143 35.21 13.66 2.75
C ALA A 143 34.09 13.32 1.76
N LEU A 144 34.27 13.70 0.49
CA LEU A 144 33.32 13.39 -0.58
C LEU A 144 33.25 11.89 -0.91
N LEU A 145 34.38 11.19 -0.89
CA LEU A 145 34.43 9.75 -1.12
C LEU A 145 33.70 8.98 -0.01
N VAL A 146 33.91 9.38 1.26
CA VAL A 146 33.19 8.83 2.42
C VAL A 146 31.70 9.12 2.33
N LEU A 147 31.31 10.35 1.98
CA LEU A 147 29.90 10.71 1.81
C LEU A 147 29.25 9.91 0.67
N GLY A 148 29.94 9.74 -0.45
CA GLY A 148 29.50 8.91 -1.57
C GLY A 148 29.32 7.44 -1.18
N ALA A 149 30.26 6.88 -0.40
CA ALA A 149 30.16 5.51 0.11
C ALA A 149 28.98 5.33 1.08
N LEU A 150 28.77 6.28 2.00
CA LEU A 150 27.62 6.28 2.91
C LEU A 150 26.29 6.40 2.16
N CYS A 151 26.20 7.28 1.17
CA CYS A 151 25.04 7.40 0.31
C CYS A 151 24.79 6.12 -0.50
N GLY A 152 25.84 5.53 -1.07
CA GLY A 152 25.79 4.25 -1.78
C GLY A 152 25.28 3.12 -0.89
N ALA A 153 25.82 2.99 0.32
CA ALA A 153 25.40 2.02 1.31
C ALA A 153 23.94 2.23 1.75
N MET A 154 23.52 3.48 1.96
CA MET A 154 22.13 3.83 2.31
C MET A 154 21.16 3.51 1.17
N VAL A 155 21.53 3.80 -0.08
CA VAL A 155 20.73 3.46 -1.26
C VAL A 155 20.68 1.95 -1.46
N TRP A 156 21.77 1.24 -1.24
CA TRP A 156 21.84 -0.22 -1.34
C TRP A 156 21.02 -0.90 -0.24
N SER A 157 21.13 -0.46 1.01
CA SER A 157 20.34 -0.99 2.13
C SER A 157 18.84 -0.73 1.90
N ARG A 158 18.48 0.47 1.44
CA ARG A 158 17.10 0.79 1.04
C ARG A 158 16.65 -0.08 -0.11
N ARG A 159 17.42 -0.21 -1.20
CA ARG A 159 17.07 -1.10 -2.33
C ARG A 159 16.90 -2.54 -1.87
N ARG A 160 17.73 -3.04 -0.96
CA ARG A 160 17.63 -4.39 -0.40
C ARG A 160 16.35 -4.55 0.42
N SER A 161 16.01 -3.55 1.23
CA SER A 161 14.73 -3.47 1.93
C SER A 161 13.56 -3.44 0.93
N THR A 162 13.57 -2.56 -0.07
CA THR A 162 12.52 -2.47 -1.10
C THR A 162 12.37 -3.75 -1.92
N ARG A 163 13.46 -4.49 -2.18
CA ARG A 163 13.41 -5.79 -2.87
C ARG A 163 12.77 -6.87 -2.00
N ALA A 164 13.07 -6.89 -0.71
CA ALA A 164 12.39 -7.76 0.24
C ALA A 164 10.89 -7.40 0.29
N THR A 165 10.57 -6.11 0.48
CA THR A 165 9.20 -5.59 0.45
C THR A 165 8.49 -5.87 -0.88
N GLY A 166 9.22 -5.94 -2.00
CA GLY A 166 8.64 -6.22 -3.32
C GLY A 166 7.98 -7.60 -3.41
N ARG A 167 8.58 -8.62 -2.79
CA ARG A 167 7.99 -9.97 -2.70
C ARG A 167 6.79 -9.97 -1.75
N ASP A 168 6.93 -9.29 -0.62
CA ASP A 168 5.88 -9.22 0.40
C ASP A 168 4.65 -8.46 -0.09
N VAL A 169 4.83 -7.42 -0.91
CA VAL A 169 3.72 -6.72 -1.57
C VAL A 169 3.02 -7.62 -2.59
N GLY A 170 3.76 -8.44 -3.34
CA GLY A 170 3.16 -9.41 -4.25
C GLY A 170 2.31 -10.44 -3.51
N ARG A 171 2.81 -10.95 -2.38
CA ARG A 171 2.12 -11.89 -1.48
C ARG A 171 0.90 -11.27 -0.82
N ALA A 172 1.04 -10.09 -0.22
CA ALA A 172 -0.06 -9.35 0.38
C ALA A 172 -1.15 -9.01 -0.66
N ARG A 173 -0.75 -8.69 -1.89
CA ARG A 173 -1.70 -8.46 -2.99
C ARG A 173 -2.42 -9.72 -3.42
N TRP A 174 -1.74 -10.86 -3.48
CA TRP A 174 -2.37 -12.15 -3.74
C TRP A 174 -3.40 -12.52 -2.67
N LEU A 175 -3.12 -12.20 -1.40
CA LEU A 175 -4.07 -12.39 -0.30
C LEU A 175 -5.26 -11.44 -0.43
N TRP A 176 -4.99 -10.17 -0.73
CA TRP A 176 -6.01 -9.15 -0.98
C TRP A 176 -7.00 -9.58 -2.08
N ASP A 177 -6.50 -10.20 -3.16
CA ASP A 177 -7.35 -10.72 -4.26
C ASP A 177 -8.31 -11.85 -3.83
N ARG A 178 -8.05 -12.49 -2.68
CA ARG A 178 -8.85 -13.58 -2.08
C ARG A 178 -9.69 -13.14 -0.88
N CYS A 179 -9.65 -11.87 -0.52
CA CYS A 179 -10.43 -11.32 0.57
C CYS A 179 -11.90 -11.10 0.15
N TRP A 180 -12.81 -11.31 1.11
CA TRP A 180 -14.23 -11.07 0.96
C TRP A 180 -14.71 -10.10 2.04
N TYR A 181 -15.47 -9.09 1.66
CA TYR A 181 -16.01 -8.08 2.57
C TYR A 181 -17.49 -8.35 2.83
N CYS A 182 -17.89 -8.33 4.10
CA CYS A 182 -19.28 -8.47 4.51
C CYS A 182 -19.92 -7.08 4.69
N HIS A 183 -20.91 -6.75 3.86
CA HIS A 183 -21.63 -5.47 3.93
C HIS A 183 -22.39 -5.27 5.25
N ARG A 184 -22.85 -6.36 5.87
CA ARG A 184 -23.61 -6.31 7.13
C ARG A 184 -22.71 -6.01 8.35
N CYS A 185 -21.53 -6.63 8.40
CA CYS A 185 -20.67 -6.56 9.57
C CYS A 185 -19.56 -5.50 9.44
N GLY A 186 -19.17 -5.14 8.23
CA GLY A 186 -18.00 -4.28 7.97
C GLY A 186 -16.65 -5.00 8.11
N TYR A 187 -16.63 -6.33 8.16
CA TYR A 187 -15.40 -7.13 8.34
C TYR A 187 -14.98 -7.80 7.04
N VAL A 188 -13.67 -8.06 6.93
CA VAL A 188 -13.08 -8.78 5.82
C VAL A 188 -12.73 -10.20 6.26
N SER A 189 -13.23 -11.19 5.55
CA SER A 189 -12.88 -12.60 5.73
C SER A 189 -11.81 -12.98 4.71
N LEU A 190 -10.66 -13.47 5.18
CA LEU A 190 -9.62 -14.03 4.35
C LEU A 190 -9.82 -15.55 4.26
N LEU A 191 -10.21 -16.03 3.08
CA LEU A 191 -10.39 -17.47 2.82
C LEU A 191 -9.28 -17.95 1.90
N VAL A 192 -8.26 -18.53 2.52
CA VAL A 192 -7.16 -19.17 1.82
C VAL A 192 -7.19 -20.65 2.21
N PRO A 193 -7.27 -21.59 1.26
CA PRO A 193 -7.48 -23.00 1.58
C PRO A 193 -6.37 -23.62 2.43
N THR A 194 -5.17 -23.04 2.40
CA THR A 194 -3.99 -23.51 3.15
C THR A 194 -3.81 -22.80 4.49
N VAL A 195 -4.65 -21.82 4.83
CA VAL A 195 -4.46 -20.96 6.00
C VAL A 195 -5.74 -20.94 6.81
N VAL A 196 -5.60 -20.90 8.13
CA VAL A 196 -6.72 -20.65 9.04
C VAL A 196 -7.50 -19.44 8.55
N SER A 197 -8.82 -19.59 8.40
CA SER A 197 -9.70 -18.50 8.00
C SER A 197 -9.61 -17.39 9.05
N GLN A 198 -9.25 -16.18 8.62
CA GLN A 198 -9.04 -15.03 9.51
C GLN A 198 -10.06 -13.93 9.26
N LEU A 199 -10.51 -13.33 10.35
CA LEU A 199 -11.29 -12.09 10.35
C LEU A 199 -10.35 -10.91 10.50
N LEU A 200 -10.46 -9.96 9.57
CA LEU A 200 -9.66 -8.74 9.55
C LEU A 200 -10.58 -7.50 9.57
N PRO A 201 -10.21 -6.43 10.29
CA PRO A 201 -10.92 -5.18 10.21
C PRO A 201 -10.72 -4.53 8.84
N ALA A 202 -11.75 -3.84 8.33
CA ALA A 202 -11.66 -3.16 7.05
C ALA A 202 -10.73 -1.92 7.07
N ALA A 203 -10.63 -1.24 8.22
CA ALA A 203 -9.90 0.03 8.36
C ALA A 203 -8.37 -0.11 8.13
N ASP A 204 -7.79 -1.27 8.41
CA ASP A 204 -6.35 -1.54 8.31
C ASP A 204 -6.05 -2.85 7.56
N LEU A 205 -6.85 -3.14 6.54
CA LEU A 205 -6.73 -4.37 5.77
C LEU A 205 -5.30 -4.54 5.21
N ALA A 206 -4.72 -3.48 4.64
CA ALA A 206 -3.40 -3.55 4.02
C ALA A 206 -2.29 -3.92 5.01
N ALA A 207 -2.26 -3.29 6.19
CA ALA A 207 -1.27 -3.57 7.23
C ALA A 207 -1.39 -5.01 7.73
N SER A 208 -2.61 -5.44 8.03
CA SER A 208 -2.88 -6.79 8.50
C SER A 208 -2.50 -7.85 7.46
N LEU A 209 -2.73 -7.57 6.17
CA LEU A 209 -2.31 -8.44 5.08
C LEU A 209 -0.78 -8.54 4.94
N PHE A 210 -0.03 -7.48 5.21
CA PHE A 210 1.43 -7.55 5.24
C PHE A 210 1.93 -8.41 6.38
N GLU A 211 1.34 -8.27 7.57
CA GLU A 211 1.68 -9.08 8.72
C GLU A 211 1.38 -10.56 8.46
N THR A 212 0.19 -10.89 7.95
CA THR A 212 -0.18 -12.26 7.58
C THR A 212 0.72 -12.78 6.45
N ALA A 213 1.04 -11.97 5.44
CA ALA A 213 1.93 -12.36 4.34
C ALA A 213 3.35 -12.69 4.82
N GLY A 214 3.85 -11.99 5.85
CA GLY A 214 5.16 -12.23 6.46
C GLY A 214 5.20 -13.50 7.32
N ARG A 215 4.09 -13.86 7.98
CA ARG A 215 3.98 -15.09 8.77
C ARG A 215 3.81 -16.35 7.92
N LEU A 216 3.20 -16.22 6.74
CA LEU A 216 2.97 -17.36 5.87
C LEU A 216 4.26 -17.85 5.23
N GLN A 217 4.59 -19.13 5.47
CA GLN A 217 5.61 -19.83 4.70
C GLN A 217 5.03 -20.15 3.31
N TRP A 218 5.33 -19.29 2.35
CA TRP A 218 4.90 -19.48 0.96
C TRP A 218 5.69 -20.61 0.33
N GLN A 219 5.08 -21.79 0.24
CA GLN A 219 5.57 -22.82 -0.66
C GLN A 219 5.26 -22.37 -2.10
N PRO A 220 6.26 -22.33 -2.99
CA PRO A 220 5.99 -22.13 -4.41
C PRO A 220 5.02 -23.24 -4.85
N ALA A 221 3.93 -22.86 -5.51
CA ALA A 221 2.94 -23.82 -5.98
C ALA A 221 3.66 -24.93 -6.77
N PRO A 222 3.60 -26.21 -6.33
CA PRO A 222 4.25 -27.29 -7.04
C PRO A 222 3.59 -27.40 -8.41
N GLY A 223 4.31 -27.02 -9.48
CA GLY A 223 3.83 -27.18 -10.85
C GLY A 223 3.94 -25.97 -11.77
N ARG A 224 4.30 -24.77 -11.30
CA ARG A 224 4.78 -23.72 -12.23
C ARG A 224 6.27 -23.95 -12.49
N VAL A 225 6.58 -24.98 -13.25
CA VAL A 225 7.90 -25.14 -13.86
C VAL A 225 8.03 -23.98 -14.85
N ASP A 226 8.83 -22.98 -14.50
CA ASP A 226 9.05 -21.82 -15.34
C ASP A 226 9.59 -22.31 -16.70
N SER A 227 8.72 -22.36 -17.70
CA SER A 227 9.07 -22.68 -19.10
C SER A 227 9.99 -21.64 -19.74
N ALA A 228 10.55 -20.71 -18.95
CA ALA A 228 11.49 -19.69 -19.37
C ALA A 228 12.90 -20.25 -19.67
N ALA A 229 13.20 -21.50 -19.31
CA ALA A 229 14.48 -22.14 -19.65
C ALA A 229 14.56 -22.67 -21.11
N GLY A 230 13.51 -22.52 -21.93
CA GLY A 230 13.42 -23.11 -23.27
C GLY A 230 13.83 -22.24 -24.46
N LYS A 231 14.42 -21.05 -24.27
CA LYS A 231 14.84 -20.15 -25.37
C LYS A 231 16.34 -19.80 -25.33
N ALA A 232 17.16 -20.81 -25.15
CA ALA A 232 18.59 -20.74 -25.43
C ALA A 232 18.98 -21.92 -26.32
N ARG A 233 18.53 -21.89 -27.58
CA ARG A 233 19.13 -22.60 -28.71
C ARG A 233 18.90 -21.77 -29.96
#